data_AF-A0A6N0LUM2-F1
#
_entry.id   AF-A0A6N0LUM2-F1
#
_cell.length_a   1.000
_cell.length_b   1.000
_cell.length_c   1.000
_cell.angle_alpha   90.00
_cell.angle_beta   90.00
_cell.angle_gamma   90.00
#
_symmetry.space_group_name_H-M   'P 1'
#
loop_
_entity.id
_entity.type
_entity.pdbx_description
1 polymer ?
#
loop_
_entity_poly.entity_id
_entity_poly.type
_entity_poly.pdbx_seq_one_letter_code
_entity_poly.pdbx_strand_id
1 'polypeptide(L)'
;MNDRQGRALAKISIPVDADLPTNICSSGVYLPKYYPQDNIFKPLISKQVFLNAFSKVLLKNLNRTIQNYWEDVLASASTSSAVRLIEINDFPAQIKEYFYELRANDKDEDALYKISEAIVEWLTDNPEEYQTRLAVELYGISPTAQRILIAVLSDAEAQINSENLLYVIESFLESTDKLLAQSSAVCLLTCGGLLGRNILQTTLSIKNLPHSELIQGIIELFG
;
A
#
# COMPACT_ATOMS: atom_id res chain seq x y z
N MET A 1 -47.83 11.27 -59.41
CA MET A 1 -46.50 11.64 -59.95
C MET A 1 -45.46 10.87 -59.14
N ASN A 2 -44.61 10.11 -59.83
CA ASN A 2 -43.42 9.44 -59.29
C ASN A 2 -42.51 10.50 -58.60
N ASP A 3 -41.65 10.20 -57.62
CA ASP A 3 -40.49 9.33 -57.78
C ASP A 3 -39.80 8.96 -56.44
N ARG A 4 -38.90 7.98 -56.58
CA ARG A 4 -38.22 7.13 -55.59
C ARG A 4 -37.10 7.81 -54.78
N GLN A 5 -36.75 7.12 -53.69
CA GLN A 5 -35.40 6.76 -53.15
C GLN A 5 -35.39 6.99 -51.63
N GLY A 6 -34.98 6.08 -50.74
CA GLY A 6 -34.28 4.81 -50.84
C GLY A 6 -33.29 4.68 -49.66
N ARG A 7 -33.14 3.45 -49.13
CA ARG A 7 -32.18 2.93 -48.12
C ARG A 7 -32.62 3.00 -46.64
N ALA A 8 -32.33 2.03 -45.77
CA ALA A 8 -32.15 0.58 -45.81
C ALA A 8 -32.08 0.16 -44.32
N LEU A 9 -32.84 -0.86 -43.93
CA LEU A 9 -32.92 -1.39 -42.57
C LEU A 9 -31.87 -2.49 -42.35
N ALA A 10 -31.31 -2.59 -41.14
CA ALA A 10 -30.77 -3.83 -40.62
C ALA A 10 -31.19 -4.01 -39.15
N LYS A 11 -32.26 -4.79 -38.95
CA LYS A 11 -32.64 -5.38 -37.66
C LYS A 11 -31.86 -6.69 -37.52
N ILE A 12 -31.09 -6.84 -36.46
CA ILE A 12 -30.48 -8.12 -36.08
C ILE A 12 -31.41 -8.76 -35.05
N SER A 13 -31.96 -9.92 -35.40
CA SER A 13 -32.73 -10.78 -34.52
C SER A 13 -31.82 -11.88 -33.97
N ILE A 14 -31.86 -12.11 -32.66
CA ILE A 14 -31.20 -13.24 -32.00
C ILE A 14 -32.27 -14.32 -31.78
N PRO A 15 -32.06 -15.58 -32.19
CA PRO A 15 -32.81 -16.70 -31.66
C PRO A 15 -32.03 -17.41 -30.55
N VAL A 16 -32.81 -17.87 -29.57
CA VAL A 16 -32.44 -18.58 -28.35
C VAL A 16 -32.66 -20.10 -28.57
N ASP A 17 -31.81 -20.90 -27.90
CA ASP A 17 -31.85 -22.36 -27.62
C ASP A 17 -31.51 -23.39 -28.71
N ALA A 18 -30.45 -24.18 -28.45
CA ALA A 18 -30.46 -25.66 -28.53
C ALA A 18 -29.17 -26.27 -27.94
N ASP A 19 -29.33 -27.25 -27.06
CA ASP A 19 -28.33 -27.99 -26.27
C ASP A 19 -27.43 -28.99 -27.03
N LEU A 20 -26.14 -29.02 -26.64
CA LEU A 20 -25.21 -30.18 -26.41
C LEU A 20 -24.97 -31.25 -27.53
N PRO A 21 -24.04 -32.24 -27.36
CA PRO A 21 -22.63 -32.18 -27.73
C PRO A 21 -22.22 -33.28 -28.76
N THR A 22 -21.09 -33.15 -29.46
CA THR A 22 -20.41 -34.31 -30.08
C THR A 22 -18.95 -34.03 -30.43
N ASN A 23 -18.04 -34.69 -29.70
CA ASN A 23 -16.73 -35.06 -30.22
C ASN A 23 -16.93 -36.08 -31.35
N ILE A 24 -16.21 -35.95 -32.47
CA ILE A 24 -15.47 -37.01 -33.17
C ILE A 24 -14.66 -36.40 -34.33
N CYS A 25 -13.43 -36.88 -34.43
CA CYS A 25 -12.32 -36.51 -35.28
C CYS A 25 -12.54 -36.66 -36.80
N SER A 26 -11.65 -36.00 -37.58
CA SER A 26 -10.66 -36.62 -38.49
C SER A 26 -10.57 -36.03 -39.91
N SER A 27 -9.35 -36.15 -40.45
CA SER A 27 -8.79 -35.67 -41.74
C SER A 27 -8.26 -34.22 -41.72
N GLY A 28 -6.96 -33.90 -41.86
CA GLY A 28 -5.77 -34.68 -42.20
C GLY A 28 -4.99 -33.97 -43.31
N VAL A 29 -3.85 -33.32 -43.00
CA VAL A 29 -2.79 -33.02 -43.99
C VAL A 29 -1.41 -33.30 -43.38
N TYR A 30 -0.83 -34.38 -43.89
CA TYR A 30 0.54 -34.90 -43.97
C TYR A 30 1.75 -34.18 -43.32
N LEU A 31 2.50 -35.00 -42.56
CA LEU A 31 3.95 -34.91 -42.32
C LEU A 31 4.72 -35.69 -43.41
N PRO A 32 5.96 -35.30 -43.74
CA PRO A 32 6.99 -36.23 -44.15
C PRO A 32 7.93 -36.57 -42.96
N LYS A 33 8.09 -37.87 -42.69
CA LYS A 33 9.22 -38.44 -41.95
C LYS A 33 10.39 -38.67 -42.92
N TYR A 34 11.64 -38.53 -42.46
CA TYR A 34 12.78 -39.47 -42.60
C TYR A 34 14.08 -38.73 -42.15
N TYR A 35 14.59 -38.93 -40.92
CA TYR A 35 15.77 -39.75 -40.47
C TYR A 35 16.92 -38.84 -39.95
N PRO A 36 17.92 -39.31 -39.16
CA PRO A 36 17.97 -40.26 -38.05
C PRO A 36 18.75 -39.73 -36.80
N GLN A 37 19.08 -40.66 -35.90
CA GLN A 37 19.59 -40.55 -34.54
C GLN A 37 20.94 -39.86 -34.31
N ASP A 38 21.09 -39.46 -33.04
CA ASP A 38 22.30 -39.27 -32.22
C ASP A 38 23.03 -37.91 -32.19
N ASN A 39 22.96 -37.35 -30.98
CA ASN A 39 23.92 -36.46 -30.32
C ASN A 39 24.20 -35.09 -30.94
N ILE A 40 23.50 -34.04 -30.47
CA ILE A 40 24.15 -32.82 -29.98
C ILE A 40 23.36 -32.28 -28.76
N PHE A 41 23.90 -32.53 -27.57
CA PHE A 41 23.79 -31.74 -26.33
C PHE A 41 22.43 -31.14 -25.92
N LYS A 42 21.81 -31.79 -24.94
CA LYS A 42 21.24 -31.06 -23.80
C LYS A 42 22.34 -30.18 -23.19
N PRO A 43 22.01 -28.96 -22.78
CA PRO A 43 22.33 -28.56 -21.43
C PRO A 43 21.00 -28.40 -20.70
N LEU A 44 20.74 -29.34 -19.77
CA LEU A 44 19.98 -29.01 -18.58
C LEU A 44 20.75 -27.89 -17.86
N ILE A 45 20.49 -26.63 -18.21
CA ILE A 45 20.70 -25.55 -17.24
C ILE A 45 19.66 -25.84 -16.18
N SER A 46 20.09 -26.35 -15.02
CA SER A 46 19.16 -26.60 -13.93
C SER A 46 18.43 -25.29 -13.63
N LYS A 47 17.14 -25.36 -13.32
CA LYS A 47 16.31 -24.20 -12.94
C LYS A 47 17.02 -23.32 -11.88
N GLN A 48 17.85 -23.93 -11.03
CA GLN A 48 18.70 -23.27 -10.05
C GLN A 48 19.82 -22.40 -10.66
N VAL A 49 20.46 -22.86 -11.74
CA VAL A 49 21.52 -22.09 -12.44
C VAL A 49 20.92 -20.90 -13.17
N PHE A 50 19.73 -21.05 -13.78
CA PHE A 50 19.00 -19.94 -14.40
C PHE A 50 18.56 -18.90 -13.36
N LEU A 51 17.98 -19.33 -12.23
CA LEU A 51 17.57 -18.43 -11.15
C LEU A 51 18.77 -17.71 -10.50
N ASN A 52 19.91 -18.38 -10.33
CA ASN A 52 21.12 -17.75 -9.79
C ASN A 52 21.76 -16.77 -10.77
N ALA A 53 21.74 -17.05 -12.08
CA ALA A 53 22.22 -16.11 -13.10
C ALA A 53 21.29 -14.90 -13.23
N PHE A 54 19.97 -15.12 -13.22
CA PHE A 54 18.96 -14.06 -13.30
C PHE A 54 18.98 -13.17 -12.05
N SER A 55 19.09 -13.76 -10.86
CA SER A 55 19.24 -13.04 -9.59
C SER A 55 20.53 -12.22 -9.54
N LYS A 56 21.67 -12.75 -10.01
CA LYS A 56 22.94 -11.99 -10.08
C LYS A 56 22.86 -10.83 -11.07
N VAL A 57 22.21 -11.00 -12.21
CA VAL A 57 22.02 -9.93 -13.21
C VAL A 57 21.04 -8.87 -12.69
N LEU A 58 19.94 -9.28 -12.05
CA LEU A 58 18.98 -8.37 -11.41
C LEU A 58 19.62 -7.59 -10.27
N LEU A 59 20.33 -8.25 -9.35
CA LEU A 59 21.03 -7.58 -8.24
C LEU A 59 22.13 -6.64 -8.73
N LYS A 60 22.87 -7.03 -9.78
CA LYS A 60 23.90 -6.17 -10.38
C LYS A 60 23.29 -4.96 -11.09
N ASN A 61 22.16 -5.13 -11.77
CA ASN A 61 21.45 -4.04 -12.43
C ASN A 61 20.75 -3.13 -11.42
N LEU A 62 20.11 -3.68 -10.37
CA LEU A 62 19.54 -2.92 -9.26
C LEU A 62 20.60 -2.12 -8.51
N ASN A 63 21.74 -2.73 -8.17
CA ASN A 63 22.84 -2.01 -7.52
C ASN A 63 23.39 -0.90 -8.43
N ARG A 64 23.47 -1.13 -9.74
CA ARG A 64 23.92 -0.09 -10.69
C ARG A 64 22.90 1.03 -10.85
N THR A 65 21.60 0.72 -10.86
CA THR A 65 20.54 1.74 -10.91
C THR A 65 20.48 2.54 -9.63
N ILE A 66 20.64 1.90 -8.47
CA ILE A 66 20.72 2.55 -7.17
C ILE A 66 21.98 3.43 -7.08
N GLN A 67 23.15 2.92 -7.51
CA GLN A 67 24.37 3.72 -7.55
C GLN A 67 24.26 4.91 -8.49
N ASN A 68 23.75 4.72 -9.71
CA ASN A 68 23.55 5.82 -10.65
C ASN A 68 22.54 6.85 -10.10
N TYR A 69 21.47 6.41 -9.42
CA TYR A 69 20.53 7.31 -8.75
C TYR A 69 21.21 8.11 -7.63
N TRP A 70 22.06 7.47 -6.82
CA TRP A 70 22.82 8.17 -5.78
C TRP A 70 23.87 9.12 -6.36
N GLU A 71 24.54 8.75 -7.44
CA GLU A 71 25.49 9.63 -8.12
C GLU A 71 24.79 10.82 -8.78
N ASP A 72 23.61 10.64 -9.39
CA ASP A 72 22.79 11.73 -9.94
C ASP A 72 22.21 12.63 -8.84
N VAL A 73 21.82 12.06 -7.69
CA VAL A 73 21.37 12.82 -6.50
C VAL A 73 22.54 13.60 -5.87
N LEU A 74 23.74 13.02 -5.81
CA LEU A 74 24.93 13.71 -5.29
C LEU A 74 25.46 14.76 -6.27
N ALA A 75 25.38 14.52 -7.58
CA ALA A 75 25.75 15.49 -8.61
C ALA A 75 24.76 16.66 -8.65
N SER A 76 23.45 16.40 -8.49
CA SER A 76 22.43 17.45 -8.42
C SER A 76 22.42 18.22 -7.08
N ALA A 77 22.87 17.60 -5.99
CA ALA A 77 23.06 18.29 -4.71
C ALA A 77 24.20 19.32 -4.73
N SER A 78 25.16 19.21 -5.66
CA SER A 78 26.30 20.13 -5.77
C SER A 78 26.00 21.46 -6.48
N THR A 79 24.80 21.63 -7.04
CA THR A 79 24.40 22.85 -7.80
C THR A 79 23.10 23.50 -7.34
N SER A 80 22.45 23.01 -6.28
CA SER A 80 21.21 23.61 -5.75
C SER A 80 21.34 23.97 -4.27
N SER A 81 21.38 25.27 -3.98
CA SER A 81 21.29 25.85 -2.63
C SER A 81 19.91 25.66 -1.96
N ALA A 82 19.25 24.51 -2.11
CA ALA A 82 17.90 24.30 -1.61
C ALA A 82 17.55 22.83 -1.26
N VAL A 83 18.52 22.01 -0.89
CA VAL A 83 18.23 20.85 -0.03
C VAL A 83 18.68 21.24 1.37
N ARG A 84 17.84 22.00 2.08
CA ARG A 84 17.90 21.96 3.55
C ARG A 84 17.59 20.51 3.88
N LEU A 85 18.62 19.74 4.24
CA LEU A 85 18.43 18.59 5.13
C LEU A 85 17.56 19.12 6.26
N ILE A 86 16.30 18.71 6.29
CA ILE A 86 15.43 18.99 7.42
C ILE A 86 16.16 18.32 8.58
N GLU A 87 16.76 19.11 9.47
CA GLU A 87 17.14 18.64 10.79
C GLU A 87 15.83 18.20 11.42
N ILE A 88 15.49 16.91 11.27
CA ILE A 88 14.36 16.34 11.98
C ILE A 88 14.77 16.42 13.44
N ASN A 89 14.13 17.34 14.18
CA ASN A 89 14.36 17.45 15.60
C ASN A 89 14.13 16.08 16.24
N ASP A 90 15.17 15.58 16.88
CA ASP A 90 15.13 14.28 17.50
C ASP A 90 14.24 14.34 18.74
N PHE A 91 13.56 13.24 19.06
CA PHE A 91 12.71 13.22 20.24
C PHE A 91 13.54 13.45 21.52
N PRO A 92 12.98 14.15 22.52
CA PRO A 92 13.55 14.16 23.86
C PRO A 92 13.80 12.74 24.37
N ALA A 93 14.82 12.56 25.21
CA ALA A 93 15.22 11.25 25.70
C ALA A 93 14.06 10.45 26.33
N GLN A 94 13.20 11.13 27.10
CA GLN A 94 12.02 10.52 27.72
C GLN A 94 11.01 9.99 26.70
N ILE A 95 10.77 10.73 25.61
CA ILE A 95 9.85 10.29 24.55
C ILE A 95 10.42 9.11 23.78
N LYS A 96 11.74 9.08 23.57
CA LYS A 96 12.40 7.90 23.00
C LYS A 96 12.24 6.68 23.88
N GLU A 97 12.40 6.83 25.19
CA GLU A 97 12.21 5.76 26.17
C GLU A 97 10.80 5.17 26.08
N TYR A 98 9.77 6.01 26.02
CA TYR A 98 8.40 5.57 25.77
C TYR A 98 8.25 4.75 24.48
N PHE A 99 8.84 5.18 23.36
CA PHE A 99 8.83 4.36 22.14
C PHE A 99 9.62 3.06 22.28
N TYR A 100 10.73 3.02 23.03
CA TYR A 100 11.41 1.77 23.34
C TYR A 100 10.53 0.82 24.16
N GLU A 101 9.76 1.35 25.11
CA GLU A 101 8.81 0.56 25.90
C GLU A 101 7.64 0.04 25.06
N LEU A 102 7.07 0.85 24.17
CA LEU A 102 6.02 0.41 23.22
C LEU A 102 6.50 -0.73 22.30
N ARG A 103 7.80 -0.77 21.97
CA ARG A 103 8.41 -1.86 21.19
C ARG A 103 8.62 -3.13 22.00
N ALA A 104 8.97 -2.98 23.28
CA ALA A 104 9.32 -4.09 24.15
C ALA A 104 8.09 -4.76 24.78
N ASN A 105 7.03 -4.00 25.05
CA ASN A 105 5.82 -4.47 25.72
C ASN A 105 4.69 -4.72 24.72
N ASP A 106 4.33 -5.98 24.46
CA ASP A 106 3.23 -6.35 23.56
C ASP A 106 2.04 -6.99 24.27
N LYS A 107 2.12 -7.18 25.59
CA LYS A 107 1.16 -8.00 26.37
C LYS A 107 0.39 -7.26 27.46
N ASP A 108 0.86 -6.09 27.87
CA ASP A 108 0.23 -5.29 28.92
C ASP A 108 -0.43 -4.06 28.29
N GLU A 109 -1.72 -4.17 27.94
CA GLU A 109 -2.45 -3.08 27.30
C GLU A 109 -2.56 -1.84 28.20
N ASP A 110 -2.68 -2.01 29.53
CA ASP A 110 -2.78 -0.89 30.47
C ASP A 110 -1.49 -0.07 30.49
N ALA A 111 -0.34 -0.75 30.43
CA ALA A 111 0.95 -0.08 30.28
C ALA A 111 1.05 0.65 28.93
N LEU A 112 0.62 0.02 27.84
CA LEU A 112 0.60 0.63 26.51
C LEU A 112 -0.26 1.88 26.43
N TYR A 113 -1.43 1.89 27.08
CA TYR A 113 -2.30 3.08 27.17
C TYR A 113 -1.58 4.22 27.89
N LYS A 114 -1.03 3.98 29.08
CA LYS A 114 -0.32 5.03 29.85
C LYS A 114 0.86 5.63 29.09
N ILE A 115 1.65 4.79 28.43
CA ILE A 115 2.78 5.25 27.62
C ILE A 115 2.27 6.08 26.43
N SER A 116 1.20 5.63 25.77
CA SER A 116 0.60 6.34 24.64
C SER A 116 0.00 7.69 25.06
N GLU A 117 -0.68 7.76 26.20
CA GLU A 117 -1.20 9.00 26.79
C GLU A 117 -0.08 10.01 27.00
N ALA A 118 1.04 9.58 27.59
CA ALA A 118 2.19 10.45 27.81
C ALA A 118 2.84 10.94 26.50
N ILE A 119 2.90 10.10 25.47
CA ILE A 119 3.37 10.50 24.14
C ILE A 119 2.44 11.54 23.51
N VAL A 120 1.12 11.32 23.58
CA VAL A 120 0.10 12.18 22.95
C VAL A 120 -0.02 13.52 23.68
N GLU A 121 -0.02 13.52 25.02
CA GLU A 121 0.02 14.73 25.83
C GLU A 121 1.24 15.58 25.43
N TRP A 122 2.42 14.97 25.39
CA TRP A 122 3.62 15.66 24.94
C TRP A 122 3.49 16.15 23.49
N LEU A 123 2.99 15.34 22.55
CA LEU A 123 2.87 15.74 21.15
C LEU A 123 1.96 16.96 20.96
N THR A 124 0.91 17.09 21.76
CA THR A 124 -0.09 18.17 21.66
C THR A 124 0.52 19.54 21.98
N ASP A 125 1.49 19.58 22.89
CA ASP A 125 2.18 20.81 23.30
C ASP A 125 3.41 21.15 22.43
N ASN A 126 3.73 20.31 21.43
CA ASN A 126 4.99 20.39 20.70
C ASN A 126 4.82 20.68 19.19
N PRO A 127 5.88 21.18 18.53
CA PRO A 127 5.85 21.52 17.10
C PRO A 127 5.47 20.35 16.16
N GLU A 128 4.89 20.70 15.00
CA GLU A 128 4.42 19.76 13.97
C GLU A 128 5.51 18.82 13.42
N GLU A 129 6.77 19.25 13.42
CA GLU A 129 7.90 18.43 12.95
C GLU A 129 8.01 17.08 13.68
N TYR A 130 7.56 17.02 14.94
CA TYR A 130 7.51 15.80 15.74
C TYR A 130 6.41 14.84 15.30
N GLN A 131 5.32 15.33 14.70
CA GLN A 131 4.29 14.47 14.09
C GLN A 131 4.85 13.71 12.88
N THR A 132 5.73 14.34 12.10
CA THR A 132 6.43 13.66 11.00
C THR A 132 7.37 12.58 11.52
N ARG A 133 8.02 12.80 12.67
CA ARG A 133 8.84 11.76 13.31
C ARG A 133 7.99 10.61 13.87
N LEU A 134 6.84 10.91 14.45
CA LEU A 134 5.88 9.91 14.94
C LEU A 134 5.45 8.94 13.84
N ALA A 135 5.28 9.42 12.60
CA ALA A 135 4.96 8.58 11.45
C ALA A 135 6.00 7.45 11.24
N VAL A 136 7.28 7.72 11.51
CA VAL A 136 8.37 6.73 11.42
C VAL A 136 8.31 5.74 12.57
N GLU A 137 8.05 6.22 13.80
CA GLU A 137 8.02 5.35 14.98
C GLU A 137 6.83 4.38 14.96
N LEU A 138 5.68 4.77 14.39
CA LEU A 138 4.48 3.92 14.29
C LEU A 138 4.75 2.59 13.58
N TYR A 139 5.55 2.56 12.51
CA TYR A 139 5.93 1.31 11.84
C TYR A 139 6.86 0.43 12.69
N GLY A 140 7.55 1.03 13.65
CA GLY A 140 8.52 0.34 14.49
C GLY A 140 7.93 -0.34 15.73
N ILE A 141 6.63 -0.20 15.99
CA ILE A 141 5.94 -0.77 17.17
C ILE A 141 4.95 -1.88 16.75
N SER A 142 4.49 -2.67 17.71
CA SER A 142 3.56 -3.79 17.46
C SER A 142 2.17 -3.30 16.99
N PRO A 143 1.39 -4.10 16.25
CA PRO A 143 0.03 -3.72 15.85
C PRO A 143 -0.89 -3.33 17.02
N THR A 144 -0.76 -4.01 18.16
CA THR A 144 -1.48 -3.66 19.40
C THR A 144 -1.11 -2.27 19.88
N ALA A 145 0.18 -1.94 19.91
CA ALA A 145 0.66 -0.62 20.30
C ALA A 145 0.27 0.46 19.28
N GLN A 146 0.30 0.16 17.97
CA GLN A 146 -0.19 1.07 16.92
C GLN A 146 -1.66 1.41 17.16
N ARG A 147 -2.51 0.38 17.35
CA ARG A 147 -3.93 0.54 17.63
C ARG A 147 -4.17 1.43 18.84
N ILE A 148 -3.50 1.14 19.96
CA ILE A 148 -3.66 1.90 21.21
C ILE A 148 -3.19 3.35 21.04
N LEU A 149 -2.01 3.58 20.45
CA LEU A 149 -1.50 4.93 20.23
C LEU A 149 -2.41 5.76 19.32
N ILE A 150 -2.96 5.15 18.27
CA ILE A 150 -3.92 5.80 17.36
C ILE A 150 -5.26 6.08 18.06
N ALA A 151 -5.73 5.16 18.90
CA ALA A 151 -6.95 5.37 19.70
C ALA A 151 -6.76 6.54 20.66
N VAL A 152 -5.64 6.59 21.39
CA VAL A 152 -5.33 7.70 22.31
C VAL A 152 -5.20 9.04 21.59
N LEU A 153 -4.58 9.08 20.39
CA LEU A 153 -4.57 10.29 19.55
C LEU A 153 -6.00 10.77 19.25
N SER A 154 -6.89 9.82 18.92
CA SER A 154 -8.29 10.09 18.58
C SER A 154 -9.08 10.59 19.78
N ASP A 155 -8.92 9.95 20.94
CA ASP A 155 -9.62 10.28 22.18
C ASP A 155 -9.20 11.65 22.72
N ALA A 156 -7.93 12.01 22.52
CA ALA A 156 -7.40 13.34 22.85
C ALA A 156 -7.78 14.42 21.82
N GLU A 157 -8.43 14.04 20.71
CA GLU A 157 -8.71 14.93 19.57
C GLU A 157 -7.46 15.70 19.10
N ALA A 158 -6.29 15.05 19.15
CA ALA A 158 -5.02 15.69 18.83
C ALA A 158 -5.01 16.14 17.37
N GLN A 159 -4.76 17.43 17.11
CA GLN A 159 -4.76 17.95 15.75
C GLN A 159 -3.52 17.46 14.98
N ILE A 160 -3.73 16.64 13.95
CA ILE A 160 -2.67 16.14 13.07
C ILE A 160 -2.60 17.03 11.84
N ASN A 161 -1.52 17.81 11.75
CA ASN A 161 -1.24 18.68 10.59
C ASN A 161 -0.25 18.03 9.60
N SER A 162 0.53 17.04 10.06
CA SER A 162 1.46 16.31 9.20
C SER A 162 0.73 15.37 8.24
N GLU A 163 0.75 15.70 6.95
CA GLU A 163 0.21 14.83 5.89
C GLU A 163 0.85 13.44 5.90
N ASN A 164 2.17 13.38 6.16
CA ASN A 164 2.91 12.12 6.25
C ASN A 164 2.33 11.21 7.33
N LEU A 165 2.00 11.75 8.51
CA LEU A 165 1.38 10.98 9.58
C LEU A 165 -0.02 10.49 9.18
N LEU A 166 -0.82 11.34 8.53
CA LEU A 166 -2.15 10.95 8.04
C LEU A 166 -2.07 9.81 7.01
N TYR A 167 -1.12 9.84 6.08
CA TYR A 167 -0.93 8.75 5.12
C TYR A 167 -0.41 7.46 5.76
N VAL A 168 0.40 7.55 6.82
CA VAL A 168 0.78 6.37 7.60
C VAL A 168 -0.45 5.77 8.29
N ILE A 169 -1.29 6.60 8.91
CA ILE A 169 -2.54 6.13 9.55
C ILE A 169 -3.50 5.54 8.49
N GLU A 170 -3.60 6.14 7.31
CA GLU A 170 -4.38 5.61 6.18
C GLU A 170 -3.94 4.21 5.78
N SER A 171 -2.64 3.93 5.76
CA SER A 171 -2.14 2.62 5.37
C SER A 171 -2.65 1.50 6.29
N PHE A 172 -2.97 1.81 7.55
CA PHE A 172 -3.50 0.84 8.51
C PHE A 172 -4.97 0.48 8.28
N LEU A 173 -5.69 1.21 7.41
CA LEU A 173 -7.03 0.83 6.95
C LEU A 173 -7.02 -0.49 6.15
N GLU A 174 -5.88 -0.85 5.57
CA GLU A 174 -5.68 -2.12 4.85
C GLU A 174 -5.42 -3.30 5.81
N SER A 175 -5.31 -3.05 7.12
CA SER A 175 -5.06 -4.09 8.10
C SER A 175 -6.20 -5.11 8.16
N THR A 176 -5.85 -6.39 8.32
CA THR A 176 -6.82 -7.44 8.65
C THR A 176 -7.27 -7.37 10.11
N ASP A 177 -6.52 -6.69 10.98
CA ASP A 177 -6.96 -6.37 12.33
C ASP A 177 -8.05 -5.30 12.29
N LYS A 178 -9.27 -5.73 12.62
CA LYS A 178 -10.47 -4.89 12.66
C LYS A 178 -10.29 -3.66 13.55
N LEU A 179 -9.68 -3.82 14.72
CA LEU A 179 -9.59 -2.74 15.69
C LEU A 179 -8.56 -1.70 15.27
N LEU A 180 -7.47 -2.12 14.63
CA LEU A 180 -6.49 -1.19 14.05
C LEU A 180 -7.10 -0.39 12.90
N ALA A 181 -7.80 -1.05 11.97
CA ALA A 181 -8.48 -0.38 10.87
C ALA A 181 -9.56 0.61 11.37
N GLN A 182 -10.35 0.22 12.37
CA GLN A 182 -11.33 1.08 13.02
C GLN A 182 -10.69 2.30 13.67
N SER A 183 -9.65 2.09 14.50
CA SER A 183 -8.98 3.19 15.21
C SER A 183 -8.38 4.18 14.23
N SER A 184 -7.82 3.68 13.12
CA SER A 184 -7.25 4.51 12.05
C SER A 184 -8.31 5.34 11.34
N ALA A 185 -9.47 4.75 11.02
CA ALA A 185 -10.59 5.47 10.41
C ALA A 185 -11.13 6.58 11.32
N VAL A 186 -11.29 6.30 12.63
CA VAL A 186 -11.71 7.29 13.62
C VAL A 186 -10.68 8.43 13.69
N CYS A 187 -9.40 8.10 13.83
CA CYS A 187 -8.32 9.08 13.92
C CYS A 187 -8.27 10.00 12.70
N LEU A 188 -8.42 9.46 11.49
CA LEU A 188 -8.46 10.29 10.28
C LEU A 188 -9.62 11.30 10.29
N LEU A 189 -10.76 10.92 10.86
CA LEU A 189 -11.94 11.80 10.94
C LEU A 189 -11.85 12.83 12.07
N THR A 190 -11.35 12.43 13.25
CA THR A 190 -11.30 13.30 14.43
C THR A 190 -10.05 14.18 14.46
N CYS A 191 -8.89 13.62 14.12
CA CYS A 191 -7.60 14.31 14.21
C CYS A 191 -7.17 14.99 12.91
N GLY A 192 -7.56 14.44 11.75
CA GLY A 192 -7.10 14.90 10.43
C GLY A 192 -7.97 15.99 9.77
N GLY A 193 -9.08 16.38 10.39
CA GLY A 193 -10.00 17.38 9.87
C GLY A 193 -10.48 17.09 8.45
N LEU A 194 -10.54 18.14 7.59
CA LEU A 194 -10.97 17.99 6.20
C LEU A 194 -10.03 17.10 5.38
N LEU A 195 -8.72 17.19 5.64
CA LEU A 195 -7.72 16.41 4.90
C LEU A 195 -7.86 14.91 5.19
N GLY A 196 -7.93 14.53 6.47
CA GLY A 196 -8.12 13.14 6.87
C GLY A 196 -9.42 12.53 6.34
N ARG A 197 -10.52 13.30 6.35
CA ARG A 197 -11.79 12.91 5.72
C ARG A 197 -11.64 12.65 4.22
N ASN A 198 -10.98 13.54 3.50
CA ASN A 198 -10.77 13.40 2.05
C ASN A 198 -9.89 12.18 1.72
N ILE A 199 -8.84 11.95 2.50
CA ILE A 199 -7.99 10.76 2.39
C ILE A 199 -8.85 9.50 2.56
N LEU A 200 -9.63 9.41 3.65
CA LEU A 200 -10.46 8.26 3.95
C LEU A 200 -11.50 7.95 2.87
N GLN A 201 -12.23 8.96 2.40
CA GLN A 201 -13.22 8.81 1.32
C GLN A 201 -12.57 8.37 0.00
N THR A 202 -11.42 8.97 -0.33
CA THR A 202 -10.66 8.59 -1.52
C THR A 202 -10.26 7.13 -1.41
N THR A 203 -9.64 6.72 -0.31
CA THR A 203 -9.19 5.35 -0.09
C THR A 203 -10.31 4.33 -0.27
N LEU A 204 -11.49 4.55 0.31
CA LEU A 204 -12.64 3.65 0.13
C LEU A 204 -13.11 3.55 -1.33
N SER A 205 -12.98 4.63 -2.10
CA SER A 205 -13.40 4.64 -3.50
C SER A 205 -12.43 3.90 -4.43
N ILE A 206 -11.15 3.80 -4.04
CA ILE A 206 -10.08 3.23 -4.90
C ILE A 206 -9.57 1.86 -4.43
N LYS A 207 -9.63 1.54 -3.15
CA LYS A 207 -9.08 0.31 -2.57
C LYS A 207 -10.20 -0.62 -2.11
N ASN A 208 -9.99 -1.92 -2.31
CA ASN A 208 -10.83 -2.95 -1.71
C ASN A 208 -10.32 -3.27 -0.30
N LEU A 209 -10.81 -2.54 0.71
CA LEU A 209 -10.38 -2.69 2.09
C LEU A 209 -11.02 -3.91 2.78
N PRO A 210 -10.31 -4.62 3.69
CA PRO A 210 -10.88 -5.77 4.40
C PRO A 210 -12.14 -5.47 5.22
N HIS A 211 -12.22 -4.25 5.77
CA HIS A 211 -13.29 -3.82 6.68
C HIS A 211 -14.08 -2.63 6.10
N SER A 212 -14.28 -2.58 4.78
CA SER A 212 -14.89 -1.44 4.09
C SER A 212 -16.27 -1.04 4.65
N GLU A 213 -17.14 -2.00 4.95
CA GLU A 213 -18.47 -1.74 5.54
C GLU A 213 -18.38 -1.09 6.94
N LEU A 214 -17.43 -1.52 7.76
CA LEU A 214 -17.18 -0.94 9.07
C LEU A 214 -16.70 0.51 8.94
N ILE A 215 -15.73 0.74 8.07
CA ILE A 215 -15.16 2.07 7.83
C ILE A 215 -16.24 3.00 7.27
N GLN A 216 -17.08 2.51 6.36
CA GLN A 216 -18.22 3.27 5.83
C GLN A 216 -19.20 3.66 6.94
N GLY A 217 -19.52 2.74 7.86
CA GLY A 217 -20.36 3.04 9.02
C GLY A 217 -19.75 4.09 9.95
N ILE A 218 -18.43 4.07 10.15
CA ILE A 218 -17.72 5.10 10.93
C ILE A 218 -17.83 6.47 10.26
N ILE A 219 -17.67 6.53 8.94
CA ILE A 219 -17.84 7.78 8.18
C ILE A 219 -19.26 8.32 8.34
N GLU A 220 -20.29 7.47 8.34
CA GLU A 220 -21.68 7.91 8.51
C GLU A 220 -21.96 8.44 9.92
N LEU A 221 -21.28 7.91 10.95
CA LEU A 221 -21.48 8.33 12.34
C LEU A 221 -20.77 9.65 12.69
N PHE A 222 -19.57 9.86 12.15
CA PHE A 222 -18.75 11.05 12.39
C PHE A 222 -18.80 12.04 11.19
N GLY A 223 -19.76 11.81 10.28
CA GLY A 223 -19.86 12.30 8.92
C GLY A 223 -20.43 13.68 8.74
#